data_AF-A0A7S1SWE4-F1
#
_entry.id   AF-A0A7S1SWE4-F1
#
_cell.length_a   1.000
_cell.length_b   1.000
_cell.length_c   1.000
_cell.angle_alpha   90.00
_cell.angle_beta   90.00
_cell.angle_gamma   90.00
#
_symmetry.space_group_name_H-M   'P 1'
#
loop_
_entity.id
_entity.type
_entity.pdbx_description
1 polymer ?
#
loop_
_entity_poly.entity_id
_entity_poly.type
_entity_poly.pdbx_seq_one_letter_code
_entity_poly.pdbx_strand_id
1 'polypeptide(L)'
;VEAAGSLSQGATAYLAMEPGDCHGDTASVDALVAAGVGRVVMGMRHPSAHQRGSAIDALLRNGIRVDVLGEASSSCSEEQLQAALRKCLAVNEALIHFTTMRRPLSVLKYAMTLDGKIAATTGHSAWVSGEQARARVFELRARSDAVIVGGQTVRRDNPNLPPRRENGHTPTRIVLSRGLDLPEVANLWNVAIAPTIVCTQKGARRDFQASLRAKGVEVVEFDFLSPAAVADYCYERGFLQLLWECGGTLAAPAIAGNVIHKLMVFVAPKIIGGPYAPTPIGELGFVEMTQALRLVETETCAVGPDMQTVGYLASTSGGLARQALLLAGQGAVSSGANAERGGVETLCSLQPEAEPGTQWCTRERASETVVEFYKAWDRYGALSNFSYHPVSVPSSGGALREWASVEHFYQASKFGADGA
;
A
#
# COMPACT_ATOMS: atom_id res chain seq x y z
N VAL A 1 -5.12 -6.44 -23.45
CA VAL A 1 -5.28 -5.99 -24.84
C VAL A 1 -4.06 -6.33 -25.66
N GLU A 2 -2.89 -5.73 -25.42
CA GLU A 2 -1.66 -6.02 -26.19
C GLU A 2 -1.32 -7.52 -26.23
N ALA A 3 -1.24 -8.18 -25.07
CA ALA A 3 -0.95 -9.61 -24.98
C ALA A 3 -2.02 -10.49 -25.65
N ALA A 4 -3.28 -10.05 -25.69
CA ALA A 4 -4.36 -10.77 -26.33
C ALA A 4 -4.38 -10.52 -27.86
N GLY A 5 -3.80 -9.42 -28.33
CA GLY A 5 -3.77 -9.06 -29.75
C GLY A 5 -5.16 -9.10 -30.38
N SER A 6 -5.27 -9.81 -31.52
CA SER A 6 -6.53 -9.99 -32.26
C SER A 6 -7.61 -10.75 -31.47
N LEU A 7 -7.25 -11.51 -30.43
CA LEU A 7 -8.21 -12.21 -29.58
C LEU A 7 -9.03 -11.26 -28.70
N SER A 8 -8.67 -9.97 -28.64
CA SER A 8 -9.41 -8.97 -27.87
C SER A 8 -10.79 -8.64 -28.49
N GLN A 9 -10.96 -8.85 -29.79
CA GLN A 9 -12.18 -8.47 -30.51
C GLN A 9 -13.37 -9.33 -30.06
N GLY A 10 -14.42 -8.67 -29.55
CA GLY A 10 -15.61 -9.33 -28.99
C GLY A 10 -15.38 -10.01 -27.64
N ALA A 11 -14.16 -9.94 -27.08
CA ALA A 11 -13.83 -10.60 -25.82
C ALA A 11 -14.48 -9.92 -24.60
N THR A 12 -14.38 -10.59 -23.45
CA THR A 12 -14.72 -10.01 -22.14
C THR A 12 -13.44 -9.65 -21.38
N ALA A 13 -13.31 -8.39 -20.96
CA ALA A 13 -12.23 -7.94 -20.09
C ALA A 13 -12.69 -7.94 -18.62
N TYR A 14 -11.92 -8.55 -17.73
CA TYR A 14 -12.17 -8.53 -16.29
C TYR A 14 -11.19 -7.58 -15.60
N LEU A 15 -11.72 -6.59 -14.88
CA LEU A 15 -10.95 -5.55 -14.20
C LEU A 15 -11.23 -5.60 -12.70
N ALA A 16 -10.20 -5.55 -11.85
CA ALA A 16 -10.38 -5.55 -10.40
C ALA A 16 -11.09 -4.28 -9.89
N MET A 17 -10.93 -3.16 -10.58
CA MET A 17 -11.52 -1.86 -10.26
C MET A 17 -11.76 -1.08 -11.56
N GLU A 18 -12.76 -0.21 -11.56
CA GLU A 18 -12.97 0.80 -12.60
C GLU A 18 -11.68 1.62 -12.83
N PRO A 19 -11.21 1.77 -14.08
CA PRO A 19 -10.04 2.59 -14.36
C PRO A 19 -10.36 4.07 -14.11
N GLY A 20 -9.43 4.80 -13.50
CA GLY A 20 -9.57 6.22 -13.20
C GLY A 20 -8.78 7.08 -14.18
N ASP A 21 -9.13 8.36 -14.29
CA ASP A 21 -8.39 9.34 -15.11
C ASP A 21 -7.20 9.92 -14.33
N CYS A 22 -6.10 9.17 -14.24
CA CYS A 22 -4.82 9.72 -13.79
C CYS A 22 -3.93 9.93 -15.02
N HIS A 23 -3.69 11.20 -15.37
CA HIS A 23 -2.93 11.65 -16.55
C HIS A 23 -3.63 11.55 -17.93
N GLY A 24 -4.96 11.56 -18.01
CA GLY A 24 -5.64 11.33 -19.30
C GLY A 24 -5.72 9.84 -19.62
N ASP A 25 -5.94 8.99 -18.61
CA ASP A 25 -6.05 7.52 -18.76
C ASP A 25 -7.38 7.10 -19.43
N THR A 26 -7.88 7.93 -20.36
CA THR A 26 -8.66 7.40 -21.48
C THR A 26 -7.85 6.34 -22.20
N ALA A 27 -6.51 6.34 -22.14
CA ALA A 27 -5.67 5.26 -22.68
C ALA A 27 -6.17 3.85 -22.32
N SER A 28 -6.59 3.58 -21.08
CA SER A 28 -7.17 2.28 -20.72
C SER A 28 -8.53 2.02 -21.38
N VAL A 29 -9.41 3.02 -21.41
CA VAL A 29 -10.74 2.94 -22.05
C VAL A 29 -10.58 2.83 -23.58
N ASP A 30 -9.85 3.74 -24.18
CA ASP A 30 -9.46 3.82 -25.59
C ASP A 30 -8.78 2.53 -26.04
N ALA A 31 -7.90 1.92 -25.23
CA ALA A 31 -7.29 0.64 -25.57
C ALA A 31 -8.34 -0.49 -25.62
N LEU A 32 -9.30 -0.51 -24.68
CA LEU A 32 -10.39 -1.50 -24.71
C LEU A 32 -11.31 -1.28 -25.91
N VAL A 33 -11.62 -0.02 -26.23
CA VAL A 33 -12.44 0.39 -27.37
C VAL A 33 -11.75 0.06 -28.70
N ALA A 34 -10.50 0.49 -28.88
CA ALA A 34 -9.71 0.25 -30.09
C ALA A 34 -9.46 -1.24 -30.33
N ALA A 35 -9.35 -2.03 -29.27
CA ALA A 35 -9.22 -3.48 -29.36
C ALA A 35 -10.54 -4.21 -29.69
N GLY A 36 -11.67 -3.48 -29.72
CA GLY A 36 -12.98 -4.03 -30.02
C GLY A 36 -13.52 -4.96 -28.94
N VAL A 37 -13.17 -4.73 -27.66
CA VAL A 37 -13.69 -5.52 -26.53
C VAL A 37 -15.22 -5.40 -26.49
N GLY A 38 -15.92 -6.54 -26.42
CA GLY A 38 -17.39 -6.56 -26.44
C GLY A 38 -18.03 -6.35 -25.06
N ARG A 39 -17.30 -6.73 -23.99
CA ARG A 39 -17.80 -6.66 -22.61
C ARG A 39 -16.69 -6.36 -21.61
N VAL A 40 -16.98 -5.58 -20.59
CA VAL A 40 -16.11 -5.32 -19.44
C VAL A 40 -16.83 -5.68 -18.15
N VAL A 41 -16.19 -6.49 -17.31
CA VAL A 41 -16.68 -6.86 -15.98
C VAL A 41 -15.75 -6.25 -14.94
N MET A 42 -16.28 -5.41 -14.05
CA MET A 42 -15.52 -4.68 -13.04
C MET A 42 -15.81 -5.18 -11.64
N GLY A 43 -14.76 -5.39 -10.85
CA GLY A 43 -14.85 -5.81 -9.45
C GLY A 43 -15.45 -4.75 -8.53
N MET A 44 -15.04 -3.50 -8.68
CA MET A 44 -15.57 -2.38 -7.90
C MET A 44 -15.49 -1.08 -8.69
N ARG A 45 -16.35 -0.12 -8.36
CA ARG A 45 -16.26 1.25 -8.88
C ARG A 45 -15.05 1.99 -8.31
N HIS A 46 -14.64 3.07 -8.96
CA HIS A 46 -13.50 3.85 -8.52
C HIS A 46 -13.79 4.49 -7.15
N PRO A 47 -12.86 4.40 -6.16
CA PRO A 47 -13.11 4.92 -4.82
C PRO A 47 -13.14 6.45 -4.77
N SER A 48 -12.36 7.14 -5.61
CA SER A 48 -12.40 8.62 -5.73
C SER A 48 -13.70 9.11 -6.36
N ALA A 49 -14.43 9.99 -5.67
CA ALA A 49 -15.74 10.49 -6.11
C ALA A 49 -15.72 11.18 -7.49
N HIS A 50 -14.65 11.89 -7.85
CA HIS A 50 -14.54 12.59 -9.14
C HIS A 50 -14.23 11.67 -10.33
N GLN A 51 -13.79 10.43 -10.08
CA GLN A 51 -13.49 9.43 -11.13
C GLN A 51 -14.58 8.36 -11.25
N ARG A 52 -15.38 8.19 -10.20
CA ARG A 52 -16.41 7.15 -10.11
C ARG A 52 -17.46 7.30 -11.21
N GLY A 53 -17.64 6.26 -12.02
CA GLY A 53 -18.60 6.21 -13.13
C GLY A 53 -18.07 6.73 -14.47
N SER A 54 -16.99 7.50 -14.49
CA SER A 54 -16.48 8.15 -15.72
C SER A 54 -16.09 7.13 -16.79
N ALA A 55 -15.33 6.10 -16.41
CA ALA A 55 -14.89 5.07 -17.35
C ALA A 55 -16.06 4.16 -17.77
N ILE A 56 -16.99 3.88 -16.86
CA ILE A 56 -18.21 3.12 -17.17
C ILE A 56 -19.02 3.85 -18.24
N ASP A 57 -19.26 5.15 -18.07
CA ASP A 57 -20.01 5.97 -19.03
C ASP A 57 -19.30 6.07 -20.39
N ALA A 58 -17.97 6.16 -20.39
CA ALA A 58 -17.18 6.18 -21.61
C ALA A 58 -17.24 4.85 -22.38
N LEU A 59 -17.14 3.71 -21.70
CA LEU A 59 -17.25 2.38 -22.31
C LEU A 59 -18.65 2.14 -22.89
N LEU A 60 -19.70 2.48 -22.13
CA LEU A 60 -21.10 2.35 -22.58
C LEU A 60 -21.38 3.21 -23.83
N ARG A 61 -20.88 4.45 -23.88
CA ARG A 61 -21.02 5.32 -25.06
C ARG A 61 -20.34 4.77 -26.32
N ASN A 62 -19.31 3.94 -26.16
CA ASN A 62 -18.63 3.25 -27.26
C ASN A 62 -19.24 1.87 -27.57
N GLY A 63 -20.42 1.55 -27.02
CA GLY A 63 -21.15 0.31 -27.32
C GLY A 63 -20.61 -0.93 -26.60
N ILE A 64 -19.73 -0.77 -25.61
CA ILE A 64 -19.21 -1.88 -24.82
C ILE A 64 -20.17 -2.17 -23.66
N ARG A 65 -20.55 -3.44 -23.48
CA ARG A 65 -21.36 -3.84 -22.33
C ARG A 65 -20.53 -3.79 -21.05
N VAL A 66 -21.03 -3.14 -20.00
CA VAL A 66 -20.34 -3.08 -18.70
C VAL A 66 -21.19 -3.74 -17.61
N ASP A 67 -20.58 -4.61 -16.82
CA ASP A 67 -21.19 -5.19 -15.61
C ASP A 67 -20.28 -4.92 -14.40
N VAL A 68 -20.86 -4.48 -13.27
CA VAL A 68 -20.14 -4.27 -12.01
C VAL A 68 -20.55 -5.36 -11.02
N LEU A 69 -19.58 -6.02 -10.39
CA LEU A 69 -19.83 -7.05 -9.38
C LEU A 69 -20.68 -6.47 -8.23
N GLY A 70 -21.74 -7.19 -7.86
CA GLY A 70 -22.68 -6.77 -6.81
C GLY A 70 -23.81 -5.85 -7.30
N GLU A 71 -23.68 -5.24 -8.47
CA GLU A 71 -24.73 -4.41 -9.08
C GLU A 71 -25.44 -5.11 -10.24
N ALA A 72 -24.70 -5.92 -11.01
CA ALA A 72 -25.23 -6.66 -12.14
C ALA A 72 -25.81 -8.02 -11.71
N SER A 73 -26.86 -8.47 -12.41
CA SER A 73 -27.42 -9.82 -12.21
C SER A 73 -26.37 -10.88 -12.52
N SER A 74 -26.16 -11.80 -11.57
CA SER A 74 -25.20 -12.89 -11.71
C SER A 74 -25.84 -14.23 -11.32
N SER A 75 -25.36 -15.32 -11.92
CA SER A 75 -25.77 -16.68 -11.59
C SER A 75 -24.82 -17.36 -10.59
N CYS A 76 -23.83 -16.64 -10.06
CA CYS A 76 -22.89 -17.16 -9.07
C CYS A 76 -23.51 -17.15 -7.68
N SER A 77 -23.01 -18.01 -6.79
CA SER A 77 -23.45 -17.96 -5.38
C SER A 77 -23.00 -16.66 -4.73
N GLU A 78 -23.72 -16.24 -3.68
CA GLU A 78 -23.36 -15.08 -2.88
C GLU A 78 -21.93 -15.20 -2.33
N GLU A 79 -21.55 -16.41 -1.89
CA GLU A 79 -20.21 -16.70 -1.38
C GLU A 79 -19.11 -16.46 -2.41
N GLN A 80 -19.33 -16.87 -3.67
CA GLN A 80 -18.38 -16.65 -4.76
C GLN A 80 -18.25 -15.17 -5.11
N LEU A 81 -19.37 -14.45 -5.12
CA LEU A 81 -19.39 -13.01 -5.35
C LEU A 81 -18.61 -12.27 -4.25
N GLN A 82 -18.86 -12.61 -2.98
CA GLN A 82 -18.17 -12.03 -1.84
C GLN A 82 -16.67 -12.35 -1.86
N ALA A 83 -16.27 -13.57 -2.22
CA ALA A 83 -14.86 -13.93 -2.36
C ALA A 83 -14.17 -13.10 -3.47
N ALA A 84 -14.82 -12.90 -4.61
CA ALA A 84 -14.30 -12.07 -5.69
C ALA A 84 -14.17 -10.59 -5.28
N LEU A 85 -15.21 -10.04 -4.63
CA LEU A 85 -15.20 -8.67 -4.10
C LEU A 85 -14.07 -8.48 -3.09
N ARG A 86 -13.87 -9.42 -2.14
CA ARG A 86 -12.76 -9.36 -1.18
C ARG A 86 -11.40 -9.29 -1.86
N LYS A 87 -11.18 -10.05 -2.95
CA LYS A 87 -9.92 -9.97 -3.70
C LYS A 87 -9.75 -8.63 -4.42
N CYS A 88 -10.83 -8.08 -4.98
CA CYS A 88 -10.82 -6.76 -5.62
C CYS A 88 -10.51 -5.64 -4.60
N LEU A 89 -11.06 -5.73 -3.39
CA LEU A 89 -10.73 -4.81 -2.30
C LEU A 89 -9.27 -4.97 -1.85
N ALA A 90 -8.80 -6.21 -1.66
CA ALA A 90 -7.44 -6.49 -1.18
C ALA A 90 -6.35 -6.00 -2.14
N VAL A 91 -6.57 -6.07 -3.47
CA VAL A 91 -5.58 -5.59 -4.44
C VAL A 91 -5.54 -4.05 -4.51
N ASN A 92 -6.66 -3.37 -4.22
CA ASN A 92 -6.78 -1.91 -4.26
C ASN A 92 -6.75 -1.25 -2.87
N GLU A 93 -6.44 -2.01 -1.83
CA GLU A 93 -6.54 -1.62 -0.42
C GLU A 93 -5.88 -0.27 -0.11
N ALA A 94 -4.67 -0.03 -0.61
CA ALA A 94 -3.94 1.20 -0.34
C ALA A 94 -4.66 2.44 -0.88
N LEU A 95 -5.21 2.36 -2.10
CA LEU A 95 -5.99 3.45 -2.70
C LEU A 95 -7.31 3.67 -1.97
N ILE A 96 -7.99 2.58 -1.63
CA ILE A 96 -9.24 2.62 -0.86
C ILE A 96 -8.99 3.29 0.48
N HIS A 97 -7.95 2.87 1.20
CA HIS A 97 -7.57 3.45 2.47
C HIS A 97 -7.22 4.94 2.31
N PHE A 98 -6.40 5.30 1.32
CA PHE A 98 -6.02 6.67 1.04
C PHE A 98 -7.23 7.59 0.82
N THR A 99 -8.17 7.16 -0.01
CA THR A 99 -9.37 7.95 -0.36
C THR A 99 -10.38 8.03 0.78
N THR A 100 -10.56 6.94 1.54
CA THR A 100 -11.55 6.89 2.63
C THR A 100 -11.05 7.51 3.93
N MET A 101 -9.79 7.25 4.29
CA MET A 101 -9.18 7.64 5.56
C MET A 101 -8.36 8.92 5.47
N ARG A 102 -8.12 9.45 4.26
CA ARG A 102 -7.29 10.66 4.04
C ARG A 102 -5.88 10.52 4.61
N ARG A 103 -5.34 9.29 4.59
CA ARG A 103 -4.01 8.92 5.09
C ARG A 103 -3.46 7.72 4.32
N PRO A 104 -2.14 7.50 4.26
CA PRO A 104 -1.57 6.34 3.62
C PRO A 104 -1.82 5.08 4.45
N LEU A 105 -2.08 3.96 3.78
CA LEU A 105 -2.08 2.64 4.39
C LEU A 105 -0.69 2.34 4.94
N SER A 106 -0.58 2.16 6.24
CA SER A 106 0.70 1.87 6.89
C SER A 106 0.75 0.43 7.34
N VAL A 107 1.70 -0.30 6.78
CA VAL A 107 1.97 -1.70 7.07
C VAL A 107 3.22 -1.78 7.95
N LEU A 108 3.07 -2.27 9.18
CA LEU A 108 4.20 -2.59 10.05
C LEU A 108 4.65 -4.02 9.78
N LYS A 109 5.91 -4.16 9.34
CA LYS A 109 6.54 -5.47 9.15
C LYS A 109 7.63 -5.68 10.18
N TYR A 110 7.59 -6.84 10.85
CA TYR A 110 8.70 -7.33 11.65
C TYR A 110 8.86 -8.85 11.52
N ALA A 111 10.08 -9.31 11.79
CA ALA A 111 10.41 -10.72 11.92
C ALA A 111 10.91 -10.96 13.33
N MET A 112 10.41 -12.01 13.98
CA MET A 112 10.78 -12.38 15.34
C MET A 112 11.04 -13.88 15.44
N THR A 113 11.77 -14.27 16.48
CA THR A 113 11.85 -15.66 16.93
C THR A 113 10.53 -16.11 17.56
N LEU A 114 10.36 -17.41 17.79
CA LEU A 114 9.14 -18.00 18.36
C LEU A 114 8.79 -17.41 19.73
N ASP A 115 9.81 -17.03 20.50
CA ASP A 115 9.72 -16.37 21.80
C ASP A 115 9.70 -14.83 21.72
N GLY A 116 9.48 -14.27 20.53
CA GLY A 116 9.18 -12.85 20.35
C GLY A 116 10.38 -11.91 20.37
N LYS A 117 11.57 -12.35 19.94
CA LYS A 117 12.79 -11.52 19.88
C LYS A 117 13.17 -11.15 18.44
N ILE A 118 13.60 -9.91 18.22
CA ILE A 118 14.04 -9.42 16.90
C ILE A 118 15.57 -9.41 16.74
N ALA A 119 16.31 -9.62 17.83
CA ALA A 119 17.76 -9.74 17.84
C ALA A 119 18.22 -10.46 19.12
N ALA A 120 19.47 -10.92 19.14
CA ALA A 120 20.15 -11.29 20.37
C ALA A 120 20.39 -10.08 21.29
N THR A 121 20.72 -10.30 22.56
CA THR A 121 21.03 -9.23 23.54
C THR A 121 22.15 -8.29 23.08
N THR A 122 23.10 -8.78 22.29
CA THR A 122 24.18 -7.96 21.69
C THR A 122 23.69 -7.06 20.55
N GLY A 123 22.44 -7.21 20.11
CA GLY A 123 21.88 -6.54 18.94
C GLY A 123 22.09 -7.29 17.62
N HIS A 124 22.75 -8.45 17.63
CA HIS A 124 22.93 -9.25 16.43
C HIS A 124 21.57 -9.81 15.95
N SER A 125 21.13 -9.37 14.78
CA SER A 125 19.80 -9.61 14.18
C SER A 125 19.87 -10.30 12.82
N ALA A 126 21.06 -10.73 12.40
CA ALA A 126 21.25 -11.28 11.06
C ALA A 126 20.41 -12.55 10.86
N TRP A 127 19.49 -12.48 9.89
CA TRP A 127 18.62 -13.55 9.43
C TRP A 127 17.77 -14.19 10.53
N VAL A 128 16.95 -13.39 11.23
CA VAL A 128 15.86 -13.93 12.06
C VAL A 128 14.97 -14.85 11.22
N SER A 129 14.37 -14.31 10.14
CA SER A 129 13.57 -15.08 9.18
C SER A 129 14.39 -15.65 8.01
N GLY A 130 13.87 -16.71 7.42
CA GLY A 130 14.41 -17.42 6.26
C GLY A 130 14.29 -16.65 4.95
N GLU A 131 14.84 -17.24 3.88
CA GLU A 131 14.89 -16.60 2.57
C GLU A 131 13.52 -16.35 1.94
N GLN A 132 12.60 -17.30 2.07
CA GLN A 132 11.26 -17.20 1.51
C GLN A 132 10.45 -16.08 2.19
N ALA A 133 10.60 -15.91 3.50
CA ALA A 133 10.02 -14.77 4.21
C ALA A 133 10.62 -13.43 3.74
N ARG A 134 11.94 -13.37 3.53
CA ARG A 134 12.58 -12.16 2.97
C ARG A 134 12.12 -11.86 1.55
N ALA A 135 11.86 -12.89 0.73
CA ALA A 135 11.30 -12.71 -0.61
C ALA A 135 9.95 -11.98 -0.55
N ARG A 136 9.03 -12.40 0.33
CA ARG A 136 7.74 -11.72 0.56
C ARG A 136 7.91 -10.26 1.01
N VAL A 137 8.93 -9.96 1.82
CA VAL A 137 9.25 -8.57 2.18
C VAL A 137 9.69 -7.75 0.97
N PHE A 138 10.47 -8.32 0.05
CA PHE A 138 10.85 -7.62 -1.18
C PHE A 138 9.63 -7.34 -2.07
N GLU A 139 8.65 -8.24 -2.11
CA GLU A 139 7.36 -7.99 -2.79
C GLU A 139 6.60 -6.84 -2.13
N LEU A 140 6.55 -6.80 -0.80
CA LEU A 140 5.88 -5.71 -0.08
C LEU A 140 6.58 -4.37 -0.33
N ARG A 141 7.92 -4.33 -0.33
CA ARG A 141 8.69 -3.12 -0.68
C ARG A 141 8.35 -2.62 -2.08
N ALA A 142 8.27 -3.52 -3.05
CA ALA A 142 7.93 -3.16 -4.43
C ALA A 142 6.51 -2.58 -4.56
N ARG A 143 5.60 -2.94 -3.64
CA ARG A 143 4.21 -2.45 -3.59
C ARG A 143 4.01 -1.23 -2.70
N SER A 144 5.03 -0.77 -1.99
CA SER A 144 4.96 0.41 -1.13
C SER A 144 5.54 1.62 -1.83
N ASP A 145 5.02 2.80 -1.52
CA ASP A 145 5.57 4.08 -1.99
C ASP A 145 6.80 4.48 -1.19
N ALA A 146 6.83 4.11 0.09
CA ALA A 146 7.95 4.37 0.97
C ALA A 146 8.25 3.22 1.94
N VAL A 147 9.53 3.08 2.29
CA VAL A 147 10.01 2.23 3.40
C VAL A 147 10.57 3.13 4.49
N ILE A 148 9.99 3.03 5.69
CA ILE A 148 10.30 3.86 6.84
C ILE A 148 11.12 3.08 7.86
N VAL A 149 12.25 3.65 8.28
CA VAL A 149 13.13 3.13 9.33
C VAL A 149 13.50 4.21 10.34
N GLY A 150 13.89 3.79 11.55
CA GLY A 150 14.44 4.69 12.55
C GLY A 150 15.96 4.79 12.44
N GLY A 151 16.54 5.86 12.99
CA GLY A 151 18.00 6.04 13.00
C GLY A 151 18.79 4.89 13.64
N GLN A 152 18.24 4.20 14.64
CA GLN A 152 18.87 3.00 15.22
C GLN A 152 19.07 1.87 14.20
N THR A 153 18.07 1.63 13.35
CA THR A 153 18.17 0.65 12.26
C THR A 153 19.27 1.05 11.28
N VAL A 154 19.40 2.34 10.95
CA VAL A 154 20.49 2.83 10.08
C VAL A 154 21.86 2.58 10.71
N ARG A 155 22.01 2.88 12.01
CA ARG A 155 23.28 2.70 12.74
C ARG A 155 23.69 1.24 12.89
N ARG A 156 22.73 0.34 13.14
CA ARG A 156 23.00 -1.07 13.44
C ARG A 156 23.09 -1.95 12.19
N ASP A 157 22.18 -1.73 11.24
CA ASP A 157 22.00 -2.65 10.12
C ASP A 157 22.55 -2.07 8.80
N ASN A 158 22.79 -0.75 8.73
CA ASN A 158 23.19 -0.01 7.53
C ASN A 158 22.46 -0.51 6.25
N PRO A 159 21.11 -0.53 6.24
CA PRO A 159 20.37 -1.26 5.23
C PRO A 159 20.40 -0.53 3.89
N ASN A 160 20.25 -1.27 2.79
CA ASN A 160 20.06 -0.66 1.46
C ASN A 160 18.58 -0.30 1.21
N LEU A 161 17.66 -1.16 1.68
CA LEU A 161 16.20 -1.11 1.50
C LEU A 161 15.61 -1.14 0.07
N PRO A 162 16.31 -1.52 -1.02
CA PRO A 162 15.65 -1.67 -2.31
C PRO A 162 14.73 -2.91 -2.31
N PRO A 163 13.76 -2.97 -3.24
CA PRO A 163 13.17 -4.22 -3.63
C PRO A 163 14.23 -5.03 -4.39
N ARG A 164 14.33 -6.34 -4.14
CA ARG A 164 15.21 -7.22 -4.94
C ARG A 164 14.47 -7.68 -6.20
N ARG A 165 14.15 -6.73 -7.08
CA ARG A 165 13.58 -6.98 -8.41
C ARG A 165 14.24 -6.04 -9.40
N GLU A 166 14.76 -6.59 -10.50
CA GLU A 166 15.20 -5.78 -11.62
C GLU A 166 14.00 -5.08 -12.23
N ASN A 167 14.17 -3.84 -12.67
CA ASN A 167 13.13 -3.12 -13.41
C ASN A 167 11.79 -2.98 -12.65
N GLY A 168 11.83 -2.91 -11.32
CA GLY A 168 10.64 -2.69 -10.51
C GLY A 168 10.57 -1.28 -9.94
N HIS A 169 9.38 -0.93 -9.46
CA HIS A 169 9.22 0.24 -8.60
C HIS A 169 10.18 0.18 -7.42
N THR A 170 10.79 1.32 -7.11
CA THR A 170 11.67 1.46 -5.98
C THR A 170 11.06 2.45 -4.98
N PRO A 171 10.68 2.00 -3.77
CA PRO A 171 10.11 2.88 -2.76
C PRO A 171 11.12 3.93 -2.30
N THR A 172 10.58 5.10 -1.95
CA THR A 172 11.32 6.14 -1.24
C THR A 172 11.77 5.62 0.12
N ARG A 173 13.03 5.85 0.49
CA ARG A 173 13.57 5.44 1.79
C ARG A 173 13.45 6.61 2.75
N ILE A 174 12.68 6.43 3.82
CA ILE A 174 12.45 7.50 4.81
C ILE A 174 13.14 7.11 6.13
N VAL A 175 14.01 7.99 6.62
CA VAL A 175 14.73 7.83 7.90
C VAL A 175 14.22 8.83 8.91
N LEU A 176 13.74 8.35 10.05
CA LEU A 176 13.37 9.21 11.19
C LEU A 176 14.53 9.29 12.18
N SER A 177 15.05 10.50 12.40
CA SER A 177 16.06 10.78 13.42
C SER A 177 15.94 12.20 13.96
N ARG A 178 15.45 12.34 15.19
CA ARG A 178 15.23 13.66 15.83
C ARG A 178 16.50 14.49 15.90
N GLY A 179 17.59 13.92 16.41
CA GLY A 179 18.87 14.63 16.58
C GLY A 179 19.86 14.50 15.41
N LEU A 180 19.48 13.83 14.32
CA LEU A 180 20.40 13.42 13.24
C LEU A 180 21.68 12.73 13.74
N ASP A 181 21.58 11.98 14.83
CA ASP A 181 22.62 11.02 15.18
C ASP A 181 22.60 9.90 14.14
N LEU A 182 23.28 10.08 13.02
CA LEU A 182 23.31 9.15 11.90
C LEU A 182 24.75 9.08 11.37
N PRO A 183 25.18 7.93 10.85
CA PRO A 183 26.52 7.79 10.33
C PRO A 183 26.70 8.64 9.07
N GLU A 184 27.89 9.23 8.92
CA GLU A 184 28.20 10.08 7.75
C GLU A 184 28.23 9.30 6.44
N VAL A 185 28.54 8.00 6.56
CA VAL A 185 28.55 7.03 5.47
C VAL A 185 27.51 5.97 5.78
N ALA A 186 26.49 5.87 4.94
CA ALA A 186 25.45 4.85 5.00
C ALA A 186 25.00 4.50 3.58
N ASN A 187 24.56 3.27 3.39
CA ASN A 187 24.01 2.80 2.13
C ASN A 187 22.79 3.62 1.67
N LEU A 188 22.03 4.16 2.64
CA LEU A 188 20.87 5.00 2.39
C LEU A 188 21.21 6.37 1.77
N TRP A 189 22.46 6.81 1.86
CA TRP A 189 22.89 8.10 1.27
C TRP A 189 23.24 8.00 -0.21
N ASN A 190 23.32 6.79 -0.77
CA ASN A 190 23.44 6.59 -2.21
C ASN A 190 22.06 6.69 -2.87
N VAL A 191 21.69 7.90 -3.30
CA VAL A 191 20.38 8.17 -3.91
C VAL A 191 20.24 7.64 -5.33
N ALA A 192 21.34 7.24 -5.99
CA ALA A 192 21.30 6.60 -7.29
C ALA A 192 20.62 5.20 -7.24
N ILE A 193 20.60 4.57 -6.06
CA ILE A 193 19.89 3.30 -5.85
C ILE A 193 18.38 3.54 -5.64
N ALA A 194 18.02 4.54 -4.83
CA ALA A 194 16.66 4.87 -4.47
C ALA A 194 16.59 6.28 -3.85
N PRO A 195 15.51 7.05 -4.06
CA PRO A 195 15.29 8.31 -3.34
C PRO A 195 15.36 8.12 -1.83
N THR A 196 15.92 9.11 -1.13
CA THR A 196 16.03 9.08 0.33
C THR A 196 15.57 10.40 0.93
N ILE A 197 14.68 10.31 1.92
CA ILE A 197 14.20 11.42 2.73
C ILE A 197 14.66 11.18 4.18
N VAL A 198 15.24 12.21 4.78
CA VAL A 198 15.57 12.23 6.21
C VAL A 198 14.65 13.21 6.92
N CYS A 199 13.78 12.68 7.77
CA CYS A 199 12.91 13.47 8.62
C CYS A 199 13.61 13.73 9.96
N THR A 200 13.75 15.00 10.32
CA THR A 200 14.46 15.42 11.53
C THR A 200 13.74 16.50 12.30
N GLN A 201 14.18 16.75 13.54
CA GLN A 201 13.68 17.88 14.32
C GLN A 201 14.38 19.17 13.88
N LYS A 202 13.61 20.26 13.80
CA LYS A 202 14.09 21.57 13.37
C LYS A 202 15.34 22.00 14.13
N GLY A 203 16.36 22.41 13.39
CA GLY A 203 17.63 22.87 13.93
C GLY A 203 18.65 21.77 14.25
N ALA A 204 18.31 20.48 14.09
CA ALA A 204 19.24 19.39 14.34
C ALA A 204 20.41 19.39 13.35
N ARG A 205 21.66 19.45 13.85
CA ARG A 205 22.92 19.28 13.10
C ARG A 205 22.90 19.87 11.67
N ARG A 206 22.72 21.19 11.54
CA ARG A 206 22.56 21.87 10.23
C ARG A 206 23.69 21.57 9.23
N ASP A 207 24.93 21.47 9.67
CA ASP A 207 26.07 21.14 8.80
C ASP A 207 25.94 19.73 8.21
N PHE A 208 25.46 18.77 9.02
CA PHE A 208 25.21 17.42 8.55
C PHE A 208 24.00 17.36 7.61
N GLN A 209 22.96 18.16 7.85
CA GLN A 209 21.87 18.32 6.87
C GLN A 209 22.40 18.82 5.52
N ALA A 210 23.29 19.82 5.52
CA ALA A 210 23.89 20.34 4.29
C ALA A 210 24.70 19.27 3.55
N SER A 211 25.48 18.45 4.30
CA SER A 211 26.20 17.30 3.74
C SER A 211 25.26 16.25 3.11
N LEU A 212 24.13 15.95 3.74
CA LEU A 212 23.12 15.05 3.19
C LEU A 212 22.49 15.62 1.91
N ARG A 213 22.09 16.90 1.93
CA ARG A 213 21.53 17.59 0.75
C ARG A 213 22.51 17.62 -0.42
N ALA A 214 23.81 17.81 -0.14
CA ALA A 214 24.86 17.75 -1.17
C ALA A 214 24.99 16.36 -1.81
N LYS A 215 24.57 15.29 -1.13
CA LYS A 215 24.47 13.92 -1.68
C LYS A 215 23.14 13.64 -2.39
N GLY A 216 22.27 14.64 -2.53
CA GLY A 216 20.94 14.51 -3.13
C GLY A 216 19.87 13.94 -2.18
N VAL A 217 20.16 13.80 -0.89
CA VAL A 217 19.19 13.34 0.11
C VAL A 217 18.26 14.51 0.47
N GLU A 218 16.95 14.29 0.40
CA GLU A 218 15.97 15.26 0.86
C GLU A 218 15.99 15.30 2.40
N VAL A 219 16.08 16.49 3.00
CA VAL A 219 16.07 16.65 4.46
C VAL A 219 14.92 17.54 4.86
N VAL A 220 13.96 16.97 5.58
CA VAL A 220 12.73 17.63 6.02
C VAL A 220 12.76 17.83 7.53
N GLU A 221 12.56 19.08 7.93
CA GLU A 221 12.51 19.49 9.34
C GLU A 221 11.06 19.54 9.83
N PHE A 222 10.84 18.98 11.01
CA PHE A 222 9.57 19.04 11.74
C PHE A 222 9.81 19.79 13.05
N ASP A 223 8.87 20.65 13.46
CA ASP A 223 8.93 21.29 14.78
C ASP A 223 8.89 20.22 15.88
N PHE A 224 8.01 19.23 15.72
CA PHE A 224 7.99 18.00 16.52
C PHE A 224 7.91 16.76 15.62
N LEU A 225 9.04 16.05 15.50
CA LEU A 225 9.10 14.82 14.71
C LEU A 225 8.39 13.67 15.43
N SER A 226 7.23 13.28 14.89
CA SER A 226 6.43 12.14 15.31
C SER A 226 6.05 11.24 14.12
N PRO A 227 5.73 9.95 14.35
CA PRO A 227 5.23 9.08 13.29
C PRO A 227 3.98 9.61 12.59
N ALA A 228 3.08 10.27 13.35
CA ALA A 228 1.86 10.85 12.80
C ALA A 228 2.17 12.00 11.83
N ALA A 229 3.05 12.92 12.22
CA ALA A 229 3.47 14.03 11.36
C ALA A 229 4.13 13.54 10.06
N VAL A 230 4.92 12.47 10.12
CA VAL A 230 5.50 11.86 8.91
C VAL A 230 4.42 11.21 8.03
N ALA A 231 3.43 10.53 8.62
CA ALA A 231 2.35 9.92 7.86
C ALA A 231 1.49 10.99 7.14
N ASP A 232 1.24 12.13 7.78
CA ASP A 232 0.49 13.24 7.20
C ASP A 232 1.30 13.92 6.09
N TYR A 233 2.60 14.12 6.29
CA TYR A 233 3.53 14.55 5.24
C TYR A 233 3.54 13.60 4.02
N CYS A 234 3.49 12.30 4.26
CA CYS A 234 3.39 11.29 3.20
C CYS A 234 2.03 11.33 2.48
N TYR A 235 0.94 11.61 3.21
CA TYR A 235 -0.38 11.82 2.62
C TYR A 235 -0.38 13.00 1.66
N GLU A 236 0.19 14.14 2.07
CA GLU A 236 0.32 15.34 1.23
C GLU A 236 1.18 15.09 -0.02
N ARG A 237 2.15 14.18 0.09
CA ARG A 237 2.94 13.62 -1.03
C ARG A 237 2.20 12.57 -1.85
N GLY A 238 0.93 12.32 -1.60
CA GLY A 238 0.15 11.34 -2.36
C GLY A 238 0.67 9.91 -2.27
N PHE A 239 1.43 9.55 -1.23
CA PHE A 239 1.80 8.17 -0.98
C PHE A 239 0.57 7.40 -0.50
N LEU A 240 0.30 6.26 -1.12
CA LEU A 240 -0.82 5.40 -0.74
C LEU A 240 -0.43 4.39 0.32
N GLN A 241 0.79 3.85 0.26
CA GLN A 241 1.25 2.79 1.15
C GLN A 241 2.64 3.06 1.72
N LEU A 242 2.74 3.00 3.05
CA LEU A 242 3.98 3.09 3.81
C LEU A 242 4.32 1.74 4.43
N LEU A 243 5.53 1.25 4.20
CA LEU A 243 6.07 0.08 4.87
C LEU A 243 6.99 0.49 6.01
N TRP A 244 6.64 0.12 7.24
CA TRP A 244 7.45 0.36 8.42
C TRP A 244 8.31 -0.87 8.71
N GLU A 245 9.63 -0.75 8.49
CA GLU A 245 10.63 -1.77 8.84
C GLU A 245 11.51 -1.29 9.99
N CYS A 246 10.88 -0.95 11.10
CA CYS A 246 11.54 -0.29 12.23
C CYS A 246 11.56 -1.16 13.48
N GLY A 247 12.49 -0.85 14.39
CA GLY A 247 12.55 -1.49 15.71
C GLY A 247 11.44 -1.02 16.64
N GLY A 248 11.28 -1.73 17.76
CA GLY A 248 10.18 -1.51 18.72
C GLY A 248 10.06 -0.09 19.27
N THR A 249 11.16 0.65 19.36
CA THR A 249 11.16 2.05 19.83
C THR A 249 10.48 3.02 18.88
N LEU A 250 10.43 2.73 17.58
CA LEU A 250 9.67 3.52 16.60
C LEU A 250 8.30 2.89 16.32
N ALA A 251 8.20 1.56 16.33
CA ALA A 251 6.94 0.87 16.11
C ALA A 251 5.89 1.20 17.19
N ALA A 252 6.28 1.23 18.46
CA ALA A 252 5.37 1.53 19.57
C ALA A 252 4.69 2.91 19.45
N PRO A 253 5.41 4.05 19.30
CA PRO A 253 4.76 5.33 19.11
C PRO A 253 3.99 5.45 17.78
N ALA A 254 4.36 4.69 16.74
CA ALA A 254 3.58 4.65 15.50
C ALA A 254 2.23 3.93 15.70
N ILE A 255 2.21 2.84 16.48
CA ILE A 255 0.97 2.16 16.87
C ILE A 255 0.13 3.06 17.78
N ALA A 256 0.72 3.63 18.83
CA ALA A 256 0.03 4.50 19.77
C ALA A 256 -0.55 5.76 19.11
N GLY A 257 0.14 6.28 18.08
CA GLY A 257 -0.34 7.39 17.26
C GLY A 257 -1.37 7.01 16.19
N ASN A 258 -1.93 5.79 16.22
CA ASN A 258 -2.87 5.28 15.23
C ASN A 258 -2.35 5.42 13.79
N VAL A 259 -1.03 5.28 13.59
CA VAL A 259 -0.41 5.37 12.27
C VAL A 259 -0.38 4.01 11.62
N ILE A 260 -0.17 2.93 12.38
CA ILE A 260 -0.12 1.57 11.85
C ILE A 260 -1.54 1.03 11.66
N HIS A 261 -1.79 0.47 10.48
CA HIS A 261 -3.10 -0.06 10.10
C HIS A 261 -3.09 -1.58 9.95
N LYS A 262 -2.00 -2.09 9.38
CA LYS A 262 -1.82 -3.52 9.06
C LYS A 262 -0.50 -4.02 9.63
N LEU A 263 -0.50 -5.24 10.15
CA LEU A 263 0.70 -5.93 10.57
C LEU A 263 0.99 -7.06 9.59
N MET A 264 2.26 -7.24 9.26
CA MET A 264 2.80 -8.40 8.55
C MET A 264 3.95 -8.97 9.39
N VAL A 265 3.66 -10.05 10.09
CA VAL A 265 4.53 -10.64 11.10
C VAL A 265 5.12 -11.93 10.57
N PHE A 266 6.43 -12.10 10.72
CA PHE A 266 7.10 -13.38 10.49
C PHE A 266 7.61 -13.94 11.81
N VAL A 267 7.27 -15.20 12.10
CA VAL A 267 7.72 -15.93 13.28
C VAL A 267 8.63 -17.07 12.82
N ALA A 268 9.91 -16.94 13.11
CA ALA A 268 10.90 -17.97 12.80
C ALA A 268 10.92 -19.05 13.88
N PRO A 269 11.18 -20.33 13.53
CA PRO A 269 11.27 -21.44 14.48
C PRO A 269 12.63 -21.41 15.20
N LYS A 270 12.89 -20.32 15.91
CA LYS A 270 14.11 -20.02 16.66
C LYS A 270 13.72 -19.55 18.06
N ILE A 271 14.61 -19.73 19.03
CA ILE A 271 14.46 -19.24 20.41
C ILE A 271 15.76 -18.55 20.81
N ILE A 272 15.67 -17.36 21.42
CA ILE A 272 16.83 -16.59 21.89
C ILE A 272 16.81 -16.41 23.41
N GLY A 273 15.63 -16.16 23.97
CA GLY A 273 15.40 -15.85 25.37
C GLY A 273 15.93 -14.46 25.75
N GLY A 274 16.18 -14.27 27.04
CA GLY A 274 16.85 -13.09 27.57
C GLY A 274 15.91 -11.89 27.85
N PRO A 275 15.99 -11.29 29.05
CA PRO A 275 15.17 -10.13 29.40
C PRO A 275 15.55 -8.87 28.60
N TYR A 276 16.80 -8.79 28.15
CA TYR A 276 17.34 -7.64 27.41
C TYR A 276 17.37 -7.83 25.89
N ALA A 277 16.97 -9.00 25.38
CA ALA A 277 16.82 -9.19 23.95
C ALA A 277 15.60 -8.38 23.45
N PRO A 278 15.76 -7.55 22.41
CA PRO A 278 14.73 -6.63 21.97
C PRO A 278 13.51 -7.37 21.41
N THR A 279 12.33 -6.84 21.71
CA THR A 279 11.04 -7.28 21.17
C THR A 279 10.63 -6.43 19.95
N PRO A 280 9.69 -6.90 19.11
CA PRO A 280 9.28 -6.17 17.92
C PRO A 280 8.60 -4.84 18.21
N ILE A 281 7.83 -4.78 19.31
CA ILE A 281 7.11 -3.61 19.78
C ILE A 281 7.68 -3.22 21.13
N GLY A 282 7.99 -1.94 21.30
CA GLY A 282 8.41 -1.37 22.58
C GLY A 282 7.22 -1.07 23.49
N GLU A 283 7.43 -0.20 24.47
CA GLU A 283 6.41 0.14 25.47
C GLU A 283 5.20 0.86 24.87
N LEU A 284 4.01 0.27 25.02
CA LEU A 284 2.72 0.89 24.70
C LEU A 284 1.99 1.42 25.95
N GLY A 285 2.51 1.13 27.15
CA GLY A 285 1.93 1.59 28.42
C GLY A 285 0.75 0.75 28.92
N PHE A 286 0.50 -0.43 28.34
CA PHE A 286 -0.52 -1.35 28.83
C PHE A 286 -0.03 -2.11 30.06
N VAL A 287 -0.86 -2.13 31.08
CA VAL A 287 -0.59 -2.80 32.37
C VAL A 287 -1.50 -4.01 32.59
N GLU A 288 -2.58 -4.12 31.82
CA GLU A 288 -3.55 -5.22 31.89
C GLU A 288 -3.76 -5.88 30.52
N MET A 289 -4.00 -7.21 30.51
CA MET A 289 -4.23 -7.96 29.28
C MET A 289 -5.49 -7.54 28.51
N THR A 290 -6.48 -7.00 29.21
CA THR A 290 -7.71 -6.44 28.61
C THR A 290 -7.44 -5.21 27.74
N GLN A 291 -6.29 -4.57 27.89
CA GLN A 291 -5.84 -3.42 27.09
C GLN A 291 -5.07 -3.86 25.83
N ALA A 292 -4.77 -5.15 25.68
CA ALA A 292 -4.01 -5.65 24.54
C ALA A 292 -4.71 -5.35 23.21
N LEU A 293 -3.94 -4.89 22.23
CA LEU A 293 -4.46 -4.59 20.91
C LEU A 293 -4.81 -5.88 20.17
N ARG A 294 -6.07 -5.96 19.73
CA ARG A 294 -6.58 -7.08 18.94
C ARG A 294 -6.35 -6.85 17.45
N LEU A 295 -5.82 -7.87 16.77
CA LEU A 295 -5.86 -7.96 15.32
C LEU A 295 -7.18 -8.56 14.84
N VAL A 296 -7.70 -8.03 13.75
CA VAL A 296 -8.90 -8.52 13.05
C VAL A 296 -8.55 -8.85 11.60
N GLU A 297 -9.43 -9.63 10.94
CA GLU A 297 -9.19 -10.16 9.58
C GLU A 297 -7.81 -10.83 9.48
N THR A 298 -7.50 -11.66 10.48
CA THR A 298 -6.19 -12.29 10.61
C THR A 298 -6.08 -13.50 9.68
N GLU A 299 -5.04 -13.53 8.86
CA GLU A 299 -4.64 -14.68 8.05
C GLU A 299 -3.29 -15.18 8.52
N THR A 300 -3.11 -16.49 8.58
CA THR A 300 -1.83 -17.11 8.95
C THR A 300 -1.50 -18.24 7.99
N CYS A 301 -0.25 -18.27 7.53
CA CYS A 301 0.24 -19.29 6.60
C CYS A 301 1.71 -19.62 6.87
N ALA A 302 2.15 -20.80 6.42
CA ALA A 302 3.57 -21.15 6.41
C ALA A 302 4.29 -20.50 5.22
N VAL A 303 5.49 -19.97 5.46
CA VAL A 303 6.39 -19.42 4.44
C VAL A 303 7.75 -20.08 4.62
N GLY A 304 7.86 -21.29 4.07
CA GLY A 304 9.01 -22.16 4.34
C GLY A 304 9.01 -22.61 5.79
N PRO A 305 10.12 -22.43 6.52
CA PRO A 305 10.18 -22.77 7.94
C PRO A 305 9.52 -21.72 8.84
N ASP A 306 9.27 -20.50 8.34
CA ASP A 306 8.68 -19.42 9.12
C ASP A 306 7.15 -19.45 9.03
N MET A 307 6.48 -18.91 10.04
CA MET A 307 5.04 -18.61 10.00
C MET A 307 4.83 -17.14 9.69
N GLN A 308 3.92 -16.84 8.77
CA GLN A 308 3.47 -15.49 8.49
C GLN A 308 2.08 -15.28 9.07
N THR A 309 1.89 -14.17 9.77
CA THR A 309 0.57 -13.68 10.18
C THR A 309 0.36 -12.27 9.64
N VAL A 310 -0.75 -12.06 8.95
CA VAL A 310 -1.21 -10.75 8.50
C VAL A 310 -2.51 -10.42 9.21
N GLY A 311 -2.70 -9.17 9.63
CA GLY A 311 -3.95 -8.73 10.23
C GLY A 311 -3.99 -7.22 10.41
N TYR A 312 -5.14 -6.70 10.80
CA TYR A 312 -5.40 -5.28 10.92
C TYR A 312 -5.61 -4.86 12.36
N LEU A 313 -5.14 -3.67 12.74
CA LEU A 313 -5.42 -3.11 14.05
C LEU A 313 -6.85 -2.59 14.11
N ALA A 314 -7.67 -3.16 15.00
CA ALA A 314 -9.08 -2.78 15.14
C ALA A 314 -9.26 -1.27 15.46
N SER A 315 -8.29 -0.66 16.14
CA SER A 315 -8.33 0.74 16.58
C SER A 315 -8.18 1.77 15.45
N THR A 316 -7.64 1.40 14.28
CA THR A 316 -7.32 2.33 13.19
C THR A 316 -8.19 2.15 11.96
N SER A 317 -9.46 1.79 12.19
CA SER A 317 -10.44 1.43 11.15
C SER A 317 -10.19 0.08 10.45
N GLY A 318 -9.44 -0.80 11.12
CA GLY A 318 -8.83 -2.00 10.58
C GLY A 318 -9.77 -3.08 10.05
N GLY A 319 -10.01 -3.02 8.74
CA GLY A 319 -10.51 -4.16 7.99
C GLY A 319 -10.86 -3.73 6.58
N LEU A 320 -10.59 -4.60 5.61
CA LEU A 320 -11.08 -4.41 4.24
C LEU A 320 -12.60 -4.28 4.23
N ALA A 321 -13.30 -4.98 5.14
CA ALA A 321 -14.74 -4.89 5.29
C ALA A 321 -15.19 -3.49 5.75
N ARG A 322 -14.50 -2.89 6.73
CA ARG A 322 -14.82 -1.53 7.21
C ARG A 322 -14.55 -0.48 6.13
N GLN A 323 -13.46 -0.64 5.39
CA GLN A 323 -13.14 0.23 4.26
C GLN A 323 -14.19 0.13 3.15
N ALA A 324 -14.66 -1.08 2.82
CA ALA A 324 -15.74 -1.29 1.85
C ALA A 324 -17.07 -0.65 2.31
N LEU A 325 -17.41 -0.75 3.59
CA LEU A 325 -18.60 -0.09 4.15
C LEU A 325 -18.51 1.44 4.07
N LEU A 326 -17.34 2.01 4.35
CA LEU A 326 -17.13 3.46 4.22
C LEU A 326 -17.27 3.93 2.77
N LEU A 327 -16.77 3.14 1.80
CA LEU A 327 -16.97 3.42 0.38
C LEU A 327 -18.46 3.40 -0.02
N ALA A 328 -19.21 2.41 0.47
CA ALA A 328 -20.65 2.30 0.19
C ALA A 328 -21.47 3.45 0.83
N GLY A 329 -21.12 3.86 2.05
CA GLY A 329 -21.82 4.94 2.77
C GLY A 329 -21.57 6.35 2.23
N GLN A 330 -20.48 6.58 1.49
CA GLN A 330 -20.20 7.86 0.82
C GLN A 330 -21.10 8.12 -0.41
N GLY A 331 -22.05 7.22 -0.72
CA GLY A 331 -23.07 7.39 -1.78
C GLY A 331 -24.43 7.89 -1.29
N ALA A 332 -24.68 8.02 0.02
CA ALA A 332 -25.96 8.47 0.54
C ALA A 332 -25.84 9.13 1.92
N VAL A 333 -25.74 10.46 1.97
CA VAL A 333 -26.12 11.22 3.18
C VAL A 333 -26.78 12.53 2.78
N SER A 334 -28.11 12.55 2.77
CA SER A 334 -28.87 13.71 3.23
C SER A 334 -28.97 13.65 4.76
N SER A 335 -28.68 14.78 5.39
CA SER A 335 -28.58 15.05 6.82
C SER A 335 -29.63 14.40 7.74
N GLY A 336 -29.19 13.90 8.89
CA GLY A 336 -30.05 13.64 10.04
C GLY A 336 -29.30 13.01 11.21
N ALA A 337 -29.16 13.74 12.31
CA ALA A 337 -28.57 13.28 13.56
C ALA A 337 -29.43 12.22 14.28
N ASN A 338 -28.76 11.48 15.17
CA ASN A 338 -29.27 10.50 16.16
C ASN A 338 -29.75 9.13 15.63
N ALA A 339 -28.98 8.09 15.95
CA ALA A 339 -29.52 6.80 16.39
C ALA A 339 -28.45 5.98 17.12
N GLU A 340 -28.44 6.08 18.46
CA GLU A 340 -28.00 4.97 19.28
C GLU A 340 -29.00 3.79 19.16
N ARG A 341 -28.48 2.58 19.30
CA ARG A 341 -29.20 1.30 19.56
C ARG A 341 -30.15 0.82 18.45
N GLY A 342 -29.60 0.02 17.55
CA GLY A 342 -30.32 -0.95 16.73
C GLY A 342 -29.30 -1.91 16.13
N GLY A 343 -29.40 -3.20 16.43
CA GLY A 343 -28.51 -4.22 15.90
C GLY A 343 -28.61 -4.26 14.38
N VAL A 344 -27.51 -3.93 13.70
CA VAL A 344 -27.34 -4.18 12.28
C VAL A 344 -26.69 -5.56 12.19
N GLU A 345 -27.42 -6.54 11.65
CA GLU A 345 -26.83 -7.82 11.30
C GLU A 345 -25.68 -7.58 10.30
N THR A 346 -24.47 -7.82 10.80
CA THR A 346 -23.21 -7.54 10.12
C THR A 346 -22.94 -8.59 9.04
N LEU A 347 -22.34 -8.17 7.92
CA LEU A 347 -21.64 -8.98 6.89
C LEU A 347 -20.51 -9.89 7.43
N CYS A 348 -20.45 -10.15 8.74
CA CYS A 348 -19.31 -10.68 9.47
C CYS A 348 -19.58 -11.96 10.26
N SER A 349 -20.73 -12.61 10.11
CA SER A 349 -21.09 -13.79 10.91
C SER A 349 -21.08 -15.10 10.11
N LEU A 350 -19.99 -15.41 9.39
CA LEU A 350 -19.69 -16.78 8.99
C LEU A 350 -18.17 -17.00 9.02
N GLN A 351 -17.71 -17.83 9.97
CA GLN A 351 -16.35 -18.34 9.99
C GLN A 351 -16.17 -19.35 8.85
N PRO A 352 -15.02 -19.40 8.15
CA PRO A 352 -14.75 -20.49 7.23
C PRO A 352 -14.40 -21.74 8.04
N GLU A 353 -15.29 -22.73 8.07
CA GLU A 353 -14.88 -24.09 8.40
C GLU A 353 -14.03 -24.64 7.24
N ALA A 354 -12.86 -25.16 7.57
CA ALA A 354 -11.96 -25.77 6.61
C ALA A 354 -12.44 -27.19 6.29
N GLU A 355 -12.91 -27.42 5.07
CA GLU A 355 -13.15 -28.77 4.54
C GLU A 355 -11.96 -29.19 3.64
N PRO A 356 -11.32 -30.35 3.89
CA PRO A 356 -10.30 -30.89 3.01
C PRO A 356 -10.93 -31.77 1.92
N GLY A 357 -10.70 -31.40 0.66
CA GLY A 357 -10.90 -32.28 -0.49
C GLY A 357 -12.25 -32.13 -1.17
N THR A 358 -12.30 -31.32 -2.22
CA THR A 358 -13.35 -31.44 -3.24
C THR A 358 -12.70 -31.50 -4.61
N GLN A 359 -12.79 -32.68 -5.21
CA GLN A 359 -12.32 -33.02 -6.54
C GLN A 359 -13.24 -32.34 -7.56
N TRP A 360 -12.69 -31.40 -8.33
CA TRP A 360 -13.44 -30.64 -9.33
C TRP A 360 -13.86 -31.57 -10.48
N CYS A 361 -15.16 -31.77 -10.63
CA CYS A 361 -15.74 -32.57 -11.70
C CYS A 361 -15.59 -31.82 -13.03
N THR A 362 -14.68 -32.28 -13.89
CA THR A 362 -14.42 -31.73 -15.22
C THR A 362 -15.53 -32.15 -16.19
N ARG A 363 -16.42 -31.22 -16.55
CA ARG A 363 -17.17 -31.28 -17.80
C ARG A 363 -16.43 -30.42 -18.83
N GLU A 364 -15.97 -31.05 -19.91
CA GLU A 364 -15.34 -30.42 -21.07
C GLU A 364 -16.23 -29.31 -21.64
N ARG A 365 -15.85 -28.05 -21.38
CA ARG A 365 -16.24 -26.91 -22.21
C ARG A 365 -15.07 -26.62 -23.15
N ALA A 366 -15.40 -26.18 -24.37
CA ALA A 366 -14.45 -25.72 -25.38
C ALA A 366 -13.37 -24.84 -24.73
N SER A 367 -12.12 -24.99 -25.18
CA SER A 367 -10.94 -24.34 -24.58
C SER A 367 -11.05 -22.81 -24.63
N GLU A 368 -11.71 -22.23 -23.61
CA GLU A 368 -11.66 -20.80 -23.33
C GLU A 368 -10.21 -20.46 -23.01
N THR A 369 -9.54 -19.79 -23.95
CA THR A 369 -8.17 -19.32 -23.73
C THR A 369 -8.24 -18.14 -22.79
N VAL A 370 -8.09 -18.40 -21.49
CA VAL A 370 -7.94 -17.36 -20.48
C VAL A 370 -6.52 -16.82 -20.57
N VAL A 371 -6.38 -15.63 -21.15
CA VAL A 371 -5.11 -14.89 -21.09
C VAL A 371 -5.04 -14.21 -19.73
N GLU A 372 -4.40 -14.86 -18.77
CA GLU A 372 -4.13 -14.27 -17.47
C GLU A 372 -2.98 -13.28 -17.60
N PHE A 373 -3.23 -12.04 -17.19
CA PHE A 373 -2.19 -11.04 -17.00
C PHE A 373 -2.32 -10.53 -15.57
N TYR A 374 -1.26 -10.70 -14.78
CA TYR A 374 -1.20 -10.05 -13.48
C TYR A 374 -0.84 -8.58 -13.73
N LYS A 375 -1.78 -7.68 -13.47
CA LYS A 375 -1.53 -6.24 -13.41
C LYS A 375 -0.77 -5.91 -12.12
N ALA A 376 0.42 -6.50 -11.92
CA ALA A 376 1.46 -5.79 -11.20
C ALA A 376 2.06 -4.83 -12.22
N TRP A 377 1.60 -3.58 -12.16
CA TRP A 377 2.34 -2.40 -12.58
C TRP A 377 3.82 -2.71 -12.85
N ASP A 378 4.18 -2.87 -14.12
CA ASP A 378 5.57 -3.00 -14.54
C ASP A 378 6.24 -1.62 -14.39
N ARG A 379 7.50 -1.67 -13.95
CA ARG A 379 8.49 -0.62 -13.69
C ARG A 379 8.19 0.55 -12.74
N TYR A 380 6.96 1.04 -12.54
CA TYR A 380 6.76 2.40 -11.96
C TYR A 380 5.73 2.58 -10.84
N GLY A 381 5.44 1.54 -10.07
CA GLY A 381 4.95 1.72 -8.70
C GLY A 381 3.46 1.68 -8.50
N ALA A 382 3.11 1.34 -7.25
CA ALA A 382 1.79 1.58 -6.72
C ALA A 382 1.49 3.06 -6.93
N LEU A 383 0.39 3.35 -7.63
CA LEU A 383 -0.35 4.61 -7.67
C LEU A 383 0.12 5.74 -6.72
N SER A 384 1.32 6.28 -6.87
CA SER A 384 1.63 7.59 -6.32
C SER A 384 1.37 8.57 -7.46
N ASN A 385 0.63 9.62 -7.16
CA ASN A 385 0.51 10.79 -8.02
C ASN A 385 1.87 11.54 -8.16
N PHE A 386 2.99 10.85 -7.95
CA PHE A 386 4.35 11.37 -7.82
C PHE A 386 5.33 10.39 -8.47
N SER A 387 5.12 10.13 -9.75
CA SER A 387 6.11 9.47 -10.59
C SER A 387 7.40 10.31 -10.62
N TYR A 388 8.53 9.67 -10.32
CA TYR A 388 9.89 10.23 -10.51
C TYR A 388 10.31 10.27 -11.98
N HIS A 389 9.45 9.83 -12.89
CA HIS A 389 9.72 9.88 -14.33
C HIS A 389 9.33 11.24 -14.91
N PRO A 390 10.02 11.67 -15.99
CA PRO A 390 9.64 12.87 -16.69
C PRO A 390 8.18 12.80 -17.14
N VAL A 391 7.42 13.86 -16.90
CA VAL A 391 6.03 13.98 -17.36
C VAL A 391 5.90 15.13 -18.35
N SER A 392 5.22 14.88 -19.46
CA SER A 392 4.90 15.90 -20.45
C SER A 392 3.51 16.46 -20.17
N VAL A 393 3.42 17.74 -19.79
CA VAL A 393 2.17 18.42 -19.45
C VAL A 393 1.90 19.52 -20.46
N PRO A 394 0.68 19.64 -21.02
CA PRO A 394 0.33 20.74 -21.92
C PRO A 394 0.44 22.09 -21.20
N SER A 395 1.18 23.02 -21.77
CA SER A 395 1.19 24.42 -21.33
C SER A 395 -0.09 25.14 -21.77
N SER A 396 -0.38 26.31 -21.19
CA SER A 396 -1.52 27.18 -21.54
C SER A 396 -1.54 27.60 -23.02
N GLY A 397 -0.44 27.44 -23.77
CA GLY A 397 -0.36 27.66 -25.21
C GLY A 397 -0.46 26.38 -26.08
N GLY A 398 -0.78 25.22 -25.50
CA GLY A 398 -0.94 23.95 -26.23
C GLY A 398 0.37 23.21 -26.55
N ALA A 399 1.54 23.80 -26.26
CA ALA A 399 2.83 23.11 -26.37
C ALA A 399 3.08 22.20 -25.16
N LEU A 400 3.54 20.97 -25.39
CA LEU A 400 3.92 20.03 -24.32
C LEU A 400 5.21 20.49 -23.63
N ARG A 401 5.19 20.60 -22.31
CA ARG A 401 6.35 20.92 -21.48
C ARG A 401 6.73 19.72 -20.62
N GLU A 402 7.99 19.32 -20.68
CA GLU A 402 8.53 18.20 -19.92
C GLU A 402 8.99 18.66 -18.52
N TRP A 403 8.53 17.96 -17.49
CA TRP A 403 8.87 18.18 -16.09
C TRP A 403 9.60 16.96 -15.54
N ALA A 404 10.67 17.17 -14.79
CA ALA A 404 11.55 16.08 -14.31
C ALA A 404 10.83 15.04 -13.42
N SER A 405 9.75 15.43 -12.75
CA SER A 405 8.82 14.53 -12.05
C SER A 405 7.46 15.20 -11.88
N VAL A 406 6.44 14.42 -11.52
CA VAL A 406 5.12 14.98 -11.18
C VAL A 406 5.21 15.91 -9.96
N GLU A 407 6.14 15.64 -9.04
CA GLU A 407 6.45 16.55 -7.92
C GLU A 407 6.95 17.91 -8.41
N HIS A 408 7.87 17.95 -9.37
CA HIS A 408 8.38 19.21 -9.93
C HIS A 408 7.28 20.02 -10.60
N PHE A 409 6.34 19.37 -11.31
CA PHE A 409 5.18 20.04 -11.89
C PHE A 409 4.31 20.68 -10.79
N TYR A 410 3.97 19.94 -9.73
CA TYR A 410 3.15 20.49 -8.64
C TYR A 410 3.86 21.58 -7.85
N GLN A 411 5.16 21.44 -7.57
CA GLN A 411 5.95 22.48 -6.90
C GLN A 411 6.05 23.74 -7.76
N ALA A 412 6.29 23.61 -9.07
CA ALA A 412 6.30 24.75 -9.97
C ALA A 412 4.92 25.40 -10.13
N SER A 413 3.84 24.63 -10.15
CA SER A 413 2.47 25.17 -10.20
C SER A 413 2.05 25.83 -8.88
N LYS A 414 2.60 25.37 -7.75
CA LYS A 414 2.31 25.91 -6.41
C LYS A 414 3.15 27.15 -6.08
N PHE A 415 4.32 27.30 -6.71
CA PHE A 415 5.29 28.36 -6.42
C PHE A 415 5.71 29.21 -7.64
N GLY A 416 5.02 29.09 -8.79
CA GLY A 416 5.44 29.73 -10.05
C GLY A 416 4.31 30.32 -10.92
N ALA A 417 4.25 31.66 -10.88
CA ALA A 417 4.03 32.59 -12.00
C ALA A 417 2.65 32.70 -12.68
N ASP A 418 1.67 33.26 -11.97
CA ASP A 418 0.77 34.30 -12.54
C ASP A 418 1.38 35.69 -12.26
N GLY A 419 2.57 35.94 -12.80
CA GLY A 419 3.30 37.17 -12.52
C GLY A 419 4.61 37.32 -13.28
N ALA A 420 4.58 37.19 -14.60
CA ALA A 420 5.41 37.92 -15.58
C ALA A 420 5.00 37.51 -17.00
#